data_AF-A0A6J0WGC2-F1
#
_entry.id   AF-A0A6J0WGC2-F1
#
_cell.length_a   1.000
_cell.length_b   1.000
_cell.length_c   1.000
_cell.angle_alpha   90.00
_cell.angle_beta   90.00
_cell.angle_gamma   90.00
#
_symmetry.space_group_name_H-M   'P 1'
#
loop_
_entity.id
_entity.type
_entity.pdbx_description
1 polymer ?
#
loop_
_entity_poly.entity_id
_entity_poly.type
_entity_poly.pdbx_seq_one_letter_code
_entity_poly.pdbx_strand_id
1 'polypeptide(L)'
;MINVSSDEHGIIPDSLRETLSKWKPEDSKDPEKNTPKFLYTVPNCNNPARNSLTAERKREIYELARKYDFLIIEDDPYYFLQFNKPWTPTFLSMDVDGRVI
;
A
#
# COMPACT_ATOMS: atom_id res chain seq x y z
N MET A 1 -10.86 -2.69 10.56
CA MET A 1 -10.08 -3.41 9.52
C MET A 1 -10.94 -3.46 8.28
N ILE A 2 -10.41 -3.05 7.13
CA ILE A 2 -11.14 -2.99 5.86
C ILE A 2 -10.34 -3.80 4.85
N ASN A 3 -10.96 -4.80 4.25
CA ASN A 3 -10.28 -5.66 3.27
C ASN A 3 -10.29 -4.99 1.89
N VAL A 4 -9.18 -5.14 1.18
CA VAL A 4 -9.00 -4.67 -0.19
C VAL A 4 -8.63 -5.87 -1.05
N SER A 5 -9.18 -5.94 -2.26
CA SER A 5 -8.94 -7.07 -3.16
C SER A 5 -7.49 -7.09 -3.67
N SER A 6 -7.00 -8.30 -3.93
CA SER A 6 -5.66 -8.56 -4.46
C SER A 6 -5.72 -9.65 -5.52
N ASP A 7 -4.75 -9.66 -6.43
CA ASP A 7 -4.53 -10.70 -7.45
C ASP A 7 -3.08 -11.22 -7.39
N GLU A 8 -2.59 -11.87 -8.44
CA GLU A 8 -1.21 -12.38 -8.54
C GLU A 8 -0.12 -11.29 -8.39
N HIS A 9 -0.50 -10.02 -8.56
CA HIS A 9 0.37 -8.86 -8.44
C HIS A 9 0.13 -8.06 -7.15
N GLY A 10 -0.48 -8.70 -6.14
CA GLY A 10 -0.75 -8.08 -4.84
C GLY A 10 -2.02 -7.24 -4.84
N ILE A 11 -2.07 -6.22 -3.98
CA ILE A 11 -3.24 -5.31 -3.85
C ILE A 11 -3.56 -4.67 -5.21
N ILE A 12 -4.83 -4.63 -5.57
CA ILE A 12 -5.33 -3.96 -6.78
C ILE A 12 -5.55 -2.47 -6.45
N PRO A 13 -4.81 -1.52 -7.07
CA PRO A 13 -4.95 -0.10 -6.76
C PRO A 13 -6.37 0.46 -6.94
N ASP A 14 -7.10 -0.03 -7.95
CA ASP A 14 -8.49 0.39 -8.17
C ASP A 14 -9.44 -0.09 -7.08
N SER A 15 -9.23 -1.29 -6.54
CA SER A 15 -10.01 -1.77 -5.38
C SER A 15 -9.73 -0.91 -4.13
N LEU A 16 -8.48 -0.50 -3.93
CA LEU A 16 -8.10 0.43 -2.87
C LEU A 16 -8.77 1.81 -3.09
N ARG A 17 -8.73 2.33 -4.32
CA ARG A 17 -9.35 3.59 -4.70
C ARG A 17 -10.87 3.59 -4.47
N GLU A 18 -11.55 2.52 -4.89
CA GLU A 18 -12.98 2.34 -4.65
C GLU A 18 -13.29 2.30 -3.16
N THR A 19 -12.49 1.58 -2.38
CA THR A 19 -12.64 1.53 -0.92
C THR A 19 -12.50 2.93 -0.29
N LEU A 20 -11.48 3.68 -0.68
CA LEU A 20 -11.20 5.04 -0.18
C LEU A 20 -12.24 6.07 -0.65
N SER A 21 -12.94 5.82 -1.76
CA SER A 21 -13.95 6.74 -2.32
C SER A 21 -15.14 7.02 -1.39
N LYS A 22 -15.31 6.20 -0.34
CA LYS A 22 -16.32 6.39 0.72
C LYS A 22 -16.07 7.65 1.56
N TRP A 23 -14.85 8.19 1.53
CA TRP A 23 -14.46 9.40 2.24
C TRP A 23 -13.95 10.45 1.26
N LYS A 24 -14.04 11.71 1.68
CA LYS A 24 -13.32 12.79 1.01
C LYS A 24 -11.87 12.82 1.54
N PRO A 25 -10.87 13.15 0.71
CA PRO A 25 -9.49 13.33 1.15
C PRO A 25 -9.36 14.21 2.41
N GLU A 26 -10.16 15.25 2.53
CA GLU A 26 -10.11 16.21 3.64
C GLU A 26 -10.58 15.60 4.97
N ASP A 27 -11.41 14.55 4.92
CA ASP A 27 -11.88 13.84 6.12
C ASP A 27 -10.72 13.19 6.89
N SER A 28 -9.57 12.94 6.24
CA SER A 28 -8.38 12.34 6.87
C SER A 28 -7.84 13.17 8.05
N LYS A 29 -8.07 14.48 8.02
CA LYS A 29 -7.61 15.46 9.03
C LYS A 29 -8.56 15.59 10.22
N ASP A 30 -9.77 15.07 10.11
CA ASP A 30 -10.77 15.13 11.16
C ASP A 30 -10.69 13.85 12.03
N PRO A 31 -10.35 13.95 13.33
CA PRO A 31 -10.26 12.80 14.21
C PRO A 31 -11.61 12.12 14.48
N GLU A 32 -12.73 12.83 14.30
CA GLU A 32 -14.07 12.26 14.48
C GLU A 32 -14.51 11.43 13.26
N LYS A 33 -13.79 11.53 12.13
CA LYS A 33 -14.05 10.73 10.93
C LYS A 33 -13.35 9.38 11.02
N ASN A 34 -14.09 8.35 10.63
CA ASN A 34 -13.61 6.96 10.61
C ASN A 34 -12.79 6.61 9.34
N THR A 35 -11.96 7.53 8.86
CA THR A 35 -11.08 7.28 7.70
C THR A 35 -9.99 6.25 8.05
N PRO A 36 -9.57 5.40 7.10
CA PRO A 36 -8.40 4.56 7.28
C PRO A 36 -7.15 5.40 7.62
N LYS A 37 -6.40 5.01 8.66
CA LYS A 37 -5.19 5.72 9.09
C LYS A 37 -3.88 5.06 8.65
N PHE A 38 -3.92 3.77 8.31
CA PHE A 38 -2.77 3.05 7.80
C PHE A 38 -3.20 1.90 6.87
N LEU A 39 -2.31 1.58 5.93
CA LEU A 39 -2.33 0.39 5.10
C LEU A 39 -1.22 -0.54 5.57
N TYR A 40 -1.57 -1.75 5.99
CA TYR A 40 -0.60 -2.81 6.24
C TYR A 40 -0.45 -3.67 4.99
N THR A 41 0.79 -3.92 4.57
CA THR A 41 1.06 -4.73 3.38
C THR A 41 2.36 -5.51 3.50
N VAL A 42 2.34 -6.74 2.97
CA VAL A 42 3.54 -7.55 2.71
C VAL A 42 3.82 -7.47 1.22
N PRO A 43 4.73 -6.58 0.76
CA PRO A 43 4.85 -6.23 -0.65
C PRO A 43 5.53 -7.30 -1.49
N ASN A 44 6.37 -8.15 -0.90
CA ASN A 44 7.08 -9.22 -1.60
C ASN A 44 6.72 -10.58 -1.02
N CYS A 45 6.38 -11.52 -1.89
CA CYS A 45 6.08 -12.91 -1.54
C CYS A 45 5.10 -13.02 -0.35
N ASN A 46 4.01 -12.26 -0.41
CA ASN A 46 3.01 -12.13 0.63
C ASN A 46 2.60 -13.48 1.23
N ASN A 47 2.55 -13.61 2.55
CA ASN A 47 2.06 -14.81 3.21
C ASN A 47 0.56 -14.65 3.54
N PRO A 48 -0.37 -15.52 3.06
CA PRO A 48 -0.15 -16.81 2.39
C PRO A 48 -0.26 -16.79 0.86
N ALA A 49 -0.61 -15.65 0.26
CA ALA A 49 -0.99 -15.54 -1.16
C ALA A 49 0.16 -15.75 -2.15
N ARG A 50 1.41 -15.61 -1.69
CA ARG A 50 2.69 -15.68 -2.42
C ARG A 50 2.84 -14.65 -3.54
N ASN A 51 1.97 -13.64 -3.60
CA ASN A 51 2.03 -12.57 -4.58
C ASN A 51 3.04 -11.48 -4.19
N SER A 52 3.45 -10.68 -5.18
CA SER A 52 4.33 -9.53 -4.99
C SER A 52 3.79 -8.31 -5.73
N LEU A 53 3.84 -7.14 -5.09
CA LEU A 53 3.47 -5.87 -5.70
C LEU A 53 4.48 -5.47 -6.79
N THR A 54 3.96 -5.08 -7.95
CA THR A 54 4.78 -4.47 -9.00
C THR A 54 5.17 -3.04 -8.61
N ALA A 55 6.25 -2.52 -9.21
CA ALA A 55 6.70 -1.14 -8.99
C ALA A 55 5.60 -0.11 -9.33
N GLU A 56 4.82 -0.37 -10.39
CA GLU A 56 3.70 0.48 -10.81
C GLU A 56 2.60 0.54 -9.74
N ARG A 57 2.17 -0.62 -9.24
CA ARG A 57 1.16 -0.68 -8.17
C ARG A 57 1.60 0.01 -6.90
N LYS A 58 2.87 -0.17 -6.51
CA LYS A 58 3.41 0.54 -5.33
C LYS A 58 3.35 2.06 -5.52
N ARG A 59 3.64 2.59 -6.71
CA ARG A 59 3.50 4.03 -7.01
C ARG A 59 2.05 4.50 -6.89
N GLU A 60 1.11 3.77 -7.47
CA GLU A 60 -0.31 4.13 -7.38
C GLU A 60 -0.83 4.10 -5.94
N ILE A 61 -0.47 3.06 -5.19
CA ILE A 61 -0.82 2.93 -3.76
C ILE A 61 -0.20 4.07 -2.96
N TYR A 62 1.06 4.43 -3.23
CA TYR A 62 1.73 5.55 -2.58
C TYR A 62 1.00 6.87 -2.86
N GLU A 63 0.63 7.16 -4.11
CA GLU A 63 -0.15 8.36 -4.44
C GLU A 63 -1.53 8.39 -3.77
N LEU A 64 -2.19 7.23 -3.62
CA LEU A 64 -3.42 7.13 -2.83
C LEU A 64 -3.16 7.41 -1.34
N ALA A 65 -2.05 6.92 -0.79
CA ALA A 65 -1.63 7.20 0.58
C ALA A 65 -1.42 8.70 0.81
N ARG A 66 -0.78 9.38 -0.14
CA ARG A 66 -0.63 10.84 -0.13
C ARG A 66 -1.97 11.56 -0.18
N LYS A 67 -2.83 11.15 -1.12
CA LYS A 67 -4.13 11.79 -1.33
C LYS A 67 -5.04 11.67 -0.13
N TYR A 68 -5.12 10.50 0.49
CA TYR A 68 -6.03 10.21 1.60
C TYR A 68 -5.35 10.28 2.98
N ASP A 69 -4.10 10.74 3.00
CA ASP A 69 -3.26 10.95 4.17
C ASP A 69 -3.24 9.78 5.17
N PHE A 70 -2.84 8.61 4.68
CA PHE A 70 -2.60 7.43 5.53
C PHE A 70 -1.14 6.97 5.46
N LEU A 71 -0.72 6.24 6.49
CA LEU A 71 0.60 5.63 6.58
C LEU A 71 0.65 4.29 5.85
N ILE A 72 1.81 3.90 5.33
CA ILE A 72 2.05 2.57 4.79
C ILE A 72 2.97 1.83 5.76
N ILE A 73 2.51 0.70 6.27
CA ILE A 73 3.32 -0.22 7.08
C ILE A 73 3.79 -1.33 6.12
N GLU A 74 5.07 -1.28 5.77
CA GLU A 74 5.72 -2.21 4.85
C GLU A 74 6.37 -3.36 5.64
N ASP A 75 5.63 -4.46 5.81
CA ASP A 75 6.15 -5.66 6.47
C ASP A 75 6.79 -6.58 5.43
N ASP A 76 8.09 -6.42 5.21
CA ASP A 76 8.82 -7.07 4.12
C ASP A 76 9.94 -8.02 4.60
N PRO A 77 9.61 -9.12 5.31
CA PRO A 77 10.60 -10.08 5.78
C PRO A 77 11.27 -10.85 4.63
N TYR A 78 10.69 -10.80 3.43
CA TYR A 78 11.14 -11.54 2.24
C TYR A 78 11.83 -10.64 1.21
N TYR A 79 12.09 -9.37 1.53
CA TYR A 79 12.68 -8.40 0.58
C TYR A 79 13.91 -8.95 -0.16
N PHE A 80 14.84 -9.55 0.58
CA PHE A 80 16.10 -10.08 0.04
C PHE A 80 15.96 -11.42 -0.70
N LEU A 81 14.78 -12.05 -0.66
CA LEU A 81 14.49 -13.34 -1.31
C LEU A 81 13.87 -13.17 -2.70
N GLN A 82 14.05 -12.02 -3.33
CA GLN A 82 13.69 -11.80 -4.73
C GLN A 82 14.72 -12.46 -5.66
N PHE A 83 14.48 -13.74 -6.00
CA PHE A 83 15.43 -14.58 -6.73
C PHE A 83 15.61 -14.24 -8.22
N ASN A 84 14.75 -13.40 -8.80
CA ASN A 84 14.81 -12.99 -10.21
C ASN A 84 14.82 -11.47 -10.32
N LYS A 85 15.88 -10.89 -10.91
CA LYS A 85 16.01 -9.43 -11.15
C LYS A 85 15.19 -9.00 -12.39
N PRO A 86 14.74 -7.73 -12.45
CA PRO A 86 15.02 -6.61 -11.55
C PRO A 86 14.21 -6.65 -10.25
N TRP A 87 14.82 -6.20 -9.15
CA TRP A 87 14.12 -6.02 -7.87
C TRP A 87 13.10 -4.89 -7.96
N THR A 88 11.97 -5.08 -7.28
CA THR A 88 11.00 -4.00 -7.15
C THR A 88 11.46 -3.00 -6.08
N PRO A 89 11.28 -1.68 -6.30
CA PRO A 89 11.57 -0.67 -5.29
C PRO A 89 10.69 -0.91 -4.05
N THR A 90 11.22 -0.65 -2.85
CA THR A 90 10.44 -0.64 -1.60
C THR A 90 9.55 0.60 -1.54
N PHE A 91 8.47 0.57 -0.77
CA PHE A 91 7.72 1.80 -0.49
C PHE A 91 8.64 2.85 0.14
N LEU A 92 9.53 2.44 1.04
CA LEU A 92 10.49 3.36 1.68
C LEU A 92 11.37 4.09 0.66
N SER A 93 11.79 3.43 -0.43
CA SER A 93 12.61 4.06 -1.47
C SER A 93 11.88 5.13 -2.29
N MET A 94 10.54 5.15 -2.23
CA MET A 94 9.68 6.13 -2.88
C MET A 94 9.15 7.19 -1.90
N ASP A 95 9.42 7.03 -0.60
CA ASP A 95 8.86 7.88 0.44
C ASP A 95 9.54 9.25 0.46
N VAL A 96 8.79 10.26 0.06
CA VAL A 96 9.19 11.67 0.09
C VAL A 96 8.48 12.46 1.19
N ASP A 97 7.48 11.87 1.84
CA ASP A 97 6.65 12.55 2.85
C ASP A 97 6.89 12.02 4.27
N GLY A 98 7.68 10.94 4.45
CA GLY A 98 7.91 10.29 5.73
C GLY A 98 6.69 9.47 6.20
N ARG A 99 5.95 8.87 5.26
CA ARG A 99 4.70 8.13 5.54
C ARG A 99 4.84 6.61 5.51
N VAL A 100 6.04 6.10 5.22
CA VAL A 100 6.32 4.66 5.16
C VAL A 100 7.08 4.24 6.41
N ILE A 101 6.64 3.14 7.03
CA ILE A 101 7.24 2.51 8.21
C ILE A 101 7.63 1.08 7.87
#